data_AF-A0A4Y1ZBF7-F1
#
_entry.id   AF-A0A4Y1ZBF7-F1
#
_cell.length_a   1.000
_cell.length_b   1.000
_cell.length_c   1.000
_cell.angle_alpha   90.00
_cell.angle_beta   90.00
_cell.angle_gamma   90.00
#
_symmetry.space_group_name_H-M   'P 1'
#
loop_
_entity.id
_entity.type
_entity.pdbx_description
1 polymer ?
#
loop_
_entity_poly.entity_id
_entity_poly.type
_entity_poly.pdbx_seq_one_letter_code
_entity_poly.pdbx_strand_id
1 'polypeptide(L)'
;MIEALTYRYGPHTMAGDDPTRYRTDELTGEWEKRDPLIRFRFYLERLGLWSQEDEEQTAEQARADVDEALKQADRVSKQKVTDLLGFMFEKPTQNIQEQLDAYSAREGDQR
;
A
#
# COMPACT_ATOMS: atom_id res chain seq x y z
N MET A 1 -9.80 -19.26 -16.16
CA MET A 1 -9.68 -17.78 -16.09
C MET A 1 -10.87 -17.25 -15.31
N ILE A 2 -10.67 -16.25 -14.44
CA ILE A 2 -11.73 -15.58 -13.68
C ILE A 2 -11.57 -14.08 -13.92
N GLU A 3 -12.66 -13.39 -14.22
CA GLU A 3 -12.71 -11.93 -14.35
C GLU A 3 -13.62 -11.35 -13.26
N ALA A 4 -13.11 -10.39 -12.50
CA ALA A 4 -13.86 -9.70 -11.45
C ALA A 4 -14.14 -8.25 -11.87
N LEU A 5 -15.39 -7.96 -12.18
CA LEU A 5 -15.84 -6.62 -12.57
C LEU A 5 -15.95 -5.74 -11.31
N THR A 6 -15.02 -4.81 -11.16
CA THR A 6 -14.89 -3.90 -10.00
C THR A 6 -14.64 -2.47 -10.45
N TYR A 7 -14.64 -1.55 -9.49
CA TYR A 7 -14.44 -0.13 -9.72
C TYR A 7 -13.47 0.49 -8.71
N ARG A 8 -12.57 1.33 -9.19
CA ARG A 8 -11.63 2.09 -8.36
C ARG A 8 -12.19 3.48 -8.12
N TYR A 9 -12.69 3.72 -6.90
CA TYR A 9 -13.23 5.04 -6.52
C TYR A 9 -12.18 6.13 -6.54
N GLY A 10 -10.95 5.85 -6.08
CA GLY A 10 -9.85 6.80 -6.12
C GLY A 10 -9.25 7.01 -7.52
N PRO A 11 -8.25 7.91 -7.61
CA PRO A 11 -7.45 8.08 -8.82
C PRO A 11 -6.64 6.84 -9.15
N HIS A 12 -6.06 6.80 -10.35
CA HIS A 12 -5.12 5.76 -10.77
C HIS A 12 -3.95 5.62 -9.83
N THR A 13 -3.37 6.75 -9.46
CA THR A 13 -2.34 6.86 -8.43
C THR A 13 -2.47 8.23 -7.76
N MET A 14 -1.75 8.42 -6.66
CA MET A 14 -1.62 9.74 -6.04
C MET A 14 -0.63 10.65 -6.79
N ALA A 15 0.09 10.14 -7.80
CA ALA A 15 1.12 10.85 -8.54
C ALA A 15 0.53 11.62 -9.75
N GLY A 16 -0.33 12.60 -9.45
CA GLY A 16 -0.81 13.56 -10.45
C GLY A 16 -1.97 13.10 -11.35
N ASP A 17 -2.60 11.97 -11.04
CA ASP A 17 -3.82 11.55 -11.74
C ASP A 17 -5.05 12.30 -11.23
N ASP A 18 -5.85 12.82 -12.17
CA ASP A 18 -7.13 13.48 -11.91
C ASP A 18 -8.23 12.77 -12.70
N PRO A 19 -9.09 12.00 -12.03
CA PRO A 19 -10.11 11.22 -12.70
C PRO A 19 -11.17 12.06 -13.41
N THR A 20 -11.45 13.28 -12.94
CA THR A 20 -12.48 14.13 -13.54
C THR A 20 -12.20 14.48 -15.01
N ARG A 21 -10.95 14.28 -15.45
CA ARG A 21 -10.51 14.46 -16.84
C ARG A 21 -11.01 13.36 -17.79
N TYR A 22 -11.36 12.18 -17.28
CA TYR A 22 -11.62 11.00 -18.11
C TYR A 22 -12.78 10.10 -17.63
N ARG A 23 -13.38 10.38 -16.48
CA ARG A 23 -14.61 9.73 -16.01
C ARG A 23 -15.60 10.76 -15.49
N THR A 24 -16.87 10.43 -15.55
CA THR A 24 -17.93 11.30 -15.03
C THR A 24 -18.34 10.88 -13.62
N ASP A 25 -18.95 11.82 -12.91
CA ASP A 25 -19.46 11.58 -11.56
C ASP A 25 -20.66 10.63 -11.58
N GLU A 26 -21.45 10.62 -12.67
CA GLU A 26 -22.56 9.67 -12.82
C GLU A 26 -22.06 8.23 -12.85
N LEU A 27 -21.01 7.96 -13.62
CA LEU A 27 -20.39 6.63 -13.66
C LEU A 27 -19.90 6.22 -12.25
N THR A 28 -19.23 7.13 -11.55
CA THR A 28 -18.76 6.87 -10.18
C THR A 28 -19.92 6.55 -9.24
N GLY A 29 -20.98 7.36 -9.25
CA GLY A 29 -22.16 7.18 -8.41
C GLY A 29 -22.95 5.91 -8.72
N GLU A 30 -22.94 5.41 -9.96
CA GLU A 30 -23.50 4.09 -10.27
C GLU A 30 -22.74 2.94 -9.59
N TRP A 31 -21.42 3.06 -9.47
CA TRP A 31 -20.57 2.06 -8.82
C TRP A 31 -20.53 2.17 -7.31
N GLU A 32 -20.73 3.36 -6.72
CA GLU A 32 -20.90 3.53 -5.27
C GLU A 32 -22.14 2.78 -4.75
N LYS A 33 -23.22 2.74 -5.53
CA LYS A 33 -24.41 1.93 -5.21
C LYS A 33 -24.13 0.42 -5.19
N ARG A 34 -22.98 -0.01 -5.72
CA ARG A 34 -22.54 -1.41 -5.80
C ARG A 34 -21.40 -1.71 -4.82
N ASP A 35 -21.18 -0.84 -3.84
CA ASP A 35 -20.13 -1.01 -2.83
C ASP A 35 -20.23 -2.42 -2.19
N PRO A 36 -19.15 -3.22 -2.29
CA PRO A 36 -19.14 -4.57 -1.74
C PRO A 36 -19.30 -4.60 -0.22
N LEU A 37 -18.82 -3.58 0.51
CA LEU A 37 -18.92 -3.50 1.96
C LEU A 37 -20.37 -3.30 2.40
N ILE A 38 -21.10 -2.40 1.75
CA ILE A 38 -22.53 -2.17 2.04
C ILE A 38 -23.34 -3.44 1.80
N ARG A 39 -23.13 -4.09 0.65
CA ARG A 39 -23.85 -5.33 0.30
C ARG A 39 -23.55 -6.46 1.29
N PHE A 40 -22.29 -6.61 1.69
CA PHE A 40 -21.88 -7.69 2.58
C PHE A 40 -22.29 -7.43 4.03
N ARG A 41 -22.24 -6.17 4.48
CA ARG A 41 -22.81 -5.74 5.78
C ARG A 41 -24.27 -6.16 5.90
N PHE A 42 -25.12 -5.76 4.96
CA PHE A 42 -26.54 -6.12 5.01
C PHE A 42 -26.78 -7.63 4.98
N TYR A 43 -25.93 -8.38 4.29
CA TYR A 43 -26.01 -9.84 4.29
C TYR A 43 -25.71 -10.42 5.68
N LEU A 44 -24.64 -9.96 6.34
CA LEU A 44 -24.24 -10.45 7.65
C LEU A 44 -25.16 -9.99 8.79
N GLU A 45 -25.65 -8.74 8.74
CA GLU A 45 -26.64 -8.22 9.70
C GLU A 45 -27.92 -9.05 9.68
N ARG A 46 -28.40 -9.45 8.49
CA ARG A 46 -29.58 -10.33 8.36
C ARG A 46 -29.37 -11.72 8.96
N LEU A 47 -28.12 -12.17 9.07
CA LEU A 47 -27.76 -13.43 9.72
C LEU A 47 -27.48 -13.25 11.22
N GLY A 48 -27.50 -12.02 11.75
CA GLY A 48 -27.10 -11.72 13.12
C GLY A 48 -25.61 -11.93 13.37
N LEU A 49 -24.79 -11.85 12.32
CA LEU A 49 -23.33 -12.07 12.36
C LEU A 49 -22.52 -10.78 12.28
N TRP A 50 -23.19 -9.63 12.20
CA TRP A 50 -22.55 -8.33 12.16
C TRP A 50 -23.45 -7.29 12.83
N SER A 51 -22.82 -6.37 13.56
CA SER A 51 -23.46 -5.27 14.25
C SER A 51 -22.70 -3.97 14.04
N GLN A 52 -23.31 -2.85 14.43
CA GLN A 52 -22.63 -1.55 14.42
C GLN A 52 -21.41 -1.55 15.35
N GLU A 53 -21.49 -2.24 16.49
CA GLU A 53 -20.35 -2.35 17.42
C GLU A 53 -19.18 -3.10 16.79
N ASP A 54 -19.43 -4.20 16.09
CA ASP A 54 -18.38 -4.94 15.36
C ASP A 54 -17.70 -4.05 14.32
N GLU A 55 -18.48 -3.21 13.64
CA GLU A 55 -17.96 -2.29 12.63
C GLU A 55 -17.08 -1.19 13.21
N GLU A 56 -17.53 -0.56 14.30
CA GLU A 56 -16.76 0.47 14.99
C GLU A 56 -15.44 -0.09 15.53
N GLN A 57 -15.49 -1.26 16.18
CA GLN A 57 -14.29 -1.94 16.69
C GLN A 57 -13.34 -2.33 15.56
N THR A 58 -13.85 -2.84 14.44
CA THR A 58 -13.02 -3.22 13.28
C THR A 58 -12.33 -2.00 12.67
N ALA A 59 -13.06 -0.88 12.54
CA ALA A 59 -12.50 0.35 12.00
C ALA A 59 -11.45 0.97 12.93
N GLU A 60 -11.67 0.94 14.25
CA GLU A 60 -10.70 1.41 15.24
C GLU A 60 -9.44 0.56 15.24
N GLN A 61 -9.58 -0.77 15.23
CA GLN A 61 -8.45 -1.69 15.16
C GLN A 61 -7.63 -1.48 13.89
N ALA A 62 -8.28 -1.33 12.73
CA ALA A 62 -7.59 -1.06 11.48
C ALA A 62 -6.79 0.25 11.51
N ARG A 63 -7.30 1.31 12.17
CA ARG A 63 -6.55 2.55 12.37
C ARG A 63 -5.34 2.35 13.26
N ALA A 64 -5.52 1.66 14.39
CA ALA A 64 -4.43 1.35 15.31
C ALA A 64 -3.32 0.53 14.64
N ASP A 65 -3.70 -0.45 13.82
CA ASP A 65 -2.77 -1.30 13.07
C ASP A 65 -1.96 -0.48 12.05
N VAL A 66 -2.61 0.43 11.31
CA VAL A 66 -1.93 1.33 10.38
C VAL A 66 -0.98 2.28 11.11
N ASP A 67 -1.41 2.88 12.23
CA ASP A 67 -0.58 3.78 13.01
C ASP A 67 0.67 3.08 13.57
N GLU A 68 0.52 1.86 14.07
CA GLU A 68 1.66 1.07 14.53
C GLU A 68 2.57 0.65 13.37
N ALA A 69 2.00 0.21 12.24
CA ALA A 69 2.78 -0.13 11.06
C ALA A 69 3.61 1.05 10.53
N LEU A 70 3.04 2.26 10.55
CA LEU A 70 3.77 3.49 10.20
C LEU A 70 4.93 3.76 11.16
N LYS A 71 4.74 3.65 12.47
CA LYS A 71 5.82 3.79 13.45
C LYS A 71 6.93 2.77 13.24
N GLN A 72 6.58 1.53 12.89
CA GLN A 72 7.56 0.50 12.59
C GLN A 72 8.32 0.81 11.29
N ALA A 73 7.62 1.26 10.25
CA ALA A 73 8.23 1.69 9.00
C ALA A 73 9.21 2.86 9.20
N ASP A 74 8.84 3.85 10.03
CA ASP A 74 9.69 5.02 10.33
C ASP A 74 10.96 4.66 11.11
N ARG A 75 10.98 3.52 11.81
CA ARG A 75 12.16 3.01 12.52
C ARG A 75 13.13 2.28 11.60
N VAL A 76 12.70 1.89 10.40
CA VAL A 76 13.58 1.25 9.42
C VAL A 76 14.62 2.27 8.98
N SER A 77 15.90 1.94 9.13
CA SER A 77 16.98 2.81 8.69
C SER A 77 16.89 3.09 7.20
N LYS A 78 17.18 4.32 6.79
CA LYS A 78 17.27 4.67 5.37
C LYS A 78 18.22 3.72 4.65
N GLN A 79 17.80 3.30 3.46
CA GLN A 79 18.58 2.42 2.60
C GLN A 79 19.90 3.11 2.21
N LYS A 80 20.97 2.33 2.21
CA LYS A 80 22.29 2.74 1.73
C LYS A 80 22.47 2.34 0.27
N VAL A 81 23.47 2.92 -0.39
CA VAL A 81 23.82 2.50 -1.75
C VAL A 81 24.38 1.08 -1.73
N THR A 82 25.16 0.76 -0.69
CA THR A 82 25.70 -0.60 -0.47
C THR A 82 24.60 -1.66 -0.33
N ASP A 83 23.48 -1.35 0.34
CA ASP A 83 22.33 -2.26 0.44
C ASP A 83 21.76 -2.55 -0.95
N LEU A 84 21.53 -1.51 -1.76
CA LEU A 84 20.98 -1.66 -3.10
C LEU A 84 21.88 -2.49 -4.02
N LEU A 85 23.20 -2.23 -3.97
CA LEU A 85 24.19 -2.99 -4.74
C LEU A 85 24.26 -4.46 -4.31
N GLY A 86 24.11 -4.74 -3.01
CA GLY A 86 24.10 -6.09 -2.45
C GLY A 86 22.93 -6.95 -2.94
N PHE A 87 21.81 -6.36 -3.38
CA PHE A 87 20.64 -7.09 -3.88
C PHE A 87 20.68 -7.38 -5.39
N MET A 88 21.72 -6.95 -6.11
CA MET A 88 21.77 -7.05 -7.57
C MET A 88 22.07 -8.46 -8.07
N PHE A 89 23.00 -9.16 -7.41
CA PHE A 89 23.45 -10.51 -7.79
C PHE A 89 23.82 -11.31 -6.55
N GLU A 90 23.66 -12.64 -6.61
CA GLU A 90 24.13 -13.54 -5.55
C GLU A 90 25.65 -13.40 -5.31
N LYS A 91 26.41 -13.22 -6.39
CA LYS A 91 27.84 -12.90 -6.37
C LYS A 91 28.07 -11.60 -7.14
N PRO A 92 28.70 -10.59 -6.54
CA PRO A 92 28.93 -9.32 -7.22
C PRO A 92 29.85 -9.52 -8.43
N THR A 93 29.45 -8.97 -9.57
CA THR A 93 30.34 -8.83 -10.73
C THR A 93 31.44 -7.83 -10.39
N GLN A 94 32.55 -7.85 -11.14
CA GLN A 94 33.72 -7.02 -10.85
C GLN A 94 33.36 -5.53 -10.64
N ASN A 95 32.57 -4.95 -11.54
CA ASN A 95 32.15 -3.55 -11.46
C ASN A 95 31.25 -3.25 -10.25
N ILE A 96 30.48 -4.23 -9.76
CA ILE A 96 29.65 -4.07 -8.56
C ILE A 96 30.52 -4.17 -7.31
N GLN A 97 31.51 -5.05 -7.29
CA GLN A 97 32.48 -5.13 -6.19
C GLN A 97 33.26 -3.82 -6.04
N GLU A 98 33.76 -3.27 -7.15
CA GLU A 98 34.45 -1.98 -7.16
C GLU A 98 33.57 -0.84 -6.62
N GLN A 99 32.27 -0.84 -6.96
CA GLN A 99 31.31 0.13 -6.42
C GLN A 99 31.01 -0.10 -4.95
N LEU A 100 30.86 -1.35 -4.51
CA LEU A 100 30.65 -1.70 -3.10
C LEU A 100 31.80 -1.19 -2.24
N ASP A 101 33.05 -1.40 -2.68
CA ASP A 101 34.23 -0.94 -1.95
C ASP A 101 34.23 0.60 -1.85
N ALA A 102 33.93 1.29 -2.95
CA ALA A 102 33.90 2.74 -3.00
C ALA A 102 32.79 3.37 -2.14
N TYR A 103 31.57 2.81 -2.18
CA TYR A 103 30.44 3.32 -1.40
C TYR A 103 30.53 2.93 0.08
N SER A 104 31.08 1.76 0.41
CA SER A 104 31.31 1.35 1.80
C SER A 104 32.27 2.31 2.52
N ALA A 105 33.33 2.77 1.84
CA ALA A 105 34.24 3.77 2.40
C ALA A 105 33.53 5.11 2.66
N ARG A 106 32.75 5.60 1.68
CA ARG A 106 32.01 6.87 1.80
C ARG A 106 30.95 6.86 2.90
N GLU A 107 30.27 5.73 3.07
CA GLU A 107 29.24 5.56 4.11
C GLU A 107 29.86 5.33 5.50
N GLY A 108 31.11 4.84 5.57
CA GLY A 108 31.88 4.71 6.81
C GLY A 108 32.40 6.04 7.36
N ASP A 109 32.81 6.96 6.47
CA ASP A 109 33.31 8.30 6.81
C ASP A 109 32.22 9.30 7.20
N GLN A 110 30.94 8.97 6.98
CA GLN A 110 29.77 9.79 7.33
C GLN A 110 29.19 9.52 8.73
N ARG A 111 29.93 8.81 9.59
CA ARG A 111 29.56 8.57 10.99
C ARG A 111 30.09 9.64 11.94
#